data_AF-A0A0M2RVC1-F1
#
_entry.id   AF-A0A0M2RVC1-F1
#
_cell.length_a   1.000
_cell.length_b   1.000
_cell.length_c   1.000
_cell.angle_alpha   90.00
_cell.angle_beta   90.00
_cell.angle_gamma   90.00
#
_symmetry.space_group_name_H-M   'P 1'
#
loop_
_entity.id
_entity.type
_entity.pdbx_description
1 polymer ?
#
loop_
_entity_poly.entity_id
_entity_poly.type
_entity_poly.pdbx_seq_one_letter_code
_entity_poly.pdbx_strand_id
1 'polypeptide(L)'
;MAAYSRLVADVWADPAREQALDRDPRGFLAGYGLALPEEVQVRVVRDAADVDPDLEVQVESWQSATTTGTFLLYVPSLQPVAEAELAEDELDSVVAGLDSSCACCCPCCCT
;
A
#
# COMPACT_ATOMS: atom_id res chain seq x y z
N MET A 1 10.06 0.91 -1.77
CA MET A 1 8.66 1.40 -1.91
C MET A 1 7.65 0.29 -2.18
N ALA A 2 7.90 -0.67 -3.09
CA ALA A 2 6.89 -1.67 -3.48
C ALA A 2 6.30 -2.53 -2.34
N ALA A 3 7.05 -2.77 -1.25
CA ALA A 3 6.58 -3.60 -0.13
C ALA A 3 5.41 -2.97 0.63
N TYR A 4 5.42 -1.66 0.89
CA TYR A 4 4.34 -0.97 1.58
C TYR A 4 3.07 -0.92 0.73
N SER A 5 3.17 -0.50 -0.53
CA SER A 5 2.02 -0.46 -1.43
C SER A 5 1.39 -1.83 -1.62
N ARG A 6 2.21 -2.89 -1.74
CA ARG A 6 1.73 -4.28 -1.81
C ARG A 6 1.05 -4.71 -0.51
N LEU A 7 1.61 -4.37 0.64
CA LEU A 7 1.03 -4.68 1.94
C LEU A 7 -0.36 -4.05 2.06
N VAL A 8 -0.51 -2.77 1.74
CA VAL A 8 -1.80 -2.06 1.81
C VAL A 8 -2.81 -2.69 0.86
N ALA A 9 -2.42 -2.93 -0.40
CA ALA A 9 -3.28 -3.57 -1.38
C ALA A 9 -3.73 -4.98 -0.94
N ASP A 10 -2.82 -5.78 -0.39
CA ASP A 10 -3.12 -7.13 0.08
C ASP A 10 -4.06 -7.10 1.30
N VAL A 11 -3.90 -6.15 2.22
CA VAL A 11 -4.79 -5.98 3.38
C VAL A 11 -6.19 -5.57 2.95
N TRP A 12 -6.30 -4.71 1.93
CA TRP A 12 -7.60 -4.30 1.38
C TRP A 12 -8.28 -5.39 0.54
N ALA A 13 -7.49 -6.24 -0.11
CA ALA A 13 -8.04 -7.32 -0.94
C ALA A 13 -8.63 -8.48 -0.12
N ASP A 14 -8.26 -8.63 1.16
CA ASP A 14 -8.65 -9.78 1.98
C ASP A 14 -8.84 -9.40 3.47
N PRO A 15 -10.07 -9.48 4.02
CA PRO A 15 -10.34 -9.18 5.43
C PRO A 15 -9.64 -10.15 6.39
N ALA A 16 -9.25 -11.35 5.95
CA ALA A 16 -8.44 -12.25 6.77
C ALA A 16 -7.02 -11.72 6.96
N ARG A 17 -6.47 -10.99 5.97
CA ARG A 17 -5.17 -10.33 6.07
C ARG A 17 -5.23 -9.11 6.97
N GLU A 18 -6.34 -8.39 6.98
CA GLU A 18 -6.59 -7.32 7.95
C GLU A 18 -6.57 -7.85 9.39
N GLN A 19 -7.26 -8.96 9.65
CA GLN A 19 -7.24 -9.62 10.96
C GLN A 19 -5.84 -10.16 11.34
N ALA A 20 -5.10 -10.69 10.37
CA ALA A 20 -3.73 -11.14 10.58
C ALA A 20 -2.81 -9.98 10.96
N LEU A 21 -2.95 -8.83 10.29
CA LEU A 21 -2.23 -7.60 10.60
C LEU A 21 -2.56 -7.08 12.01
N ASP A 22 -3.82 -7.15 12.46
CA ASP A 22 -4.18 -6.74 13.83
C ASP A 22 -3.63 -7.67 14.90
N ARG A 23 -3.63 -8.98 14.62
CA ARG A 23 -3.23 -10.00 15.58
C ARG A 23 -1.73 -10.01 15.82
N ASP A 24 -0.94 -9.90 14.75
CA ASP A 24 0.52 -9.87 14.80
C ASP A 24 1.08 -8.94 13.72
N PRO A 25 1.05 -7.62 13.95
CA PRO A 25 1.48 -6.65 12.94
C PRO A 25 2.96 -6.79 12.61
N ARG A 26 3.78 -7.19 13.57
CA ARG A 26 5.21 -7.37 13.40
C ARG A 26 5.52 -8.59 12.53
N GLY A 27 4.93 -9.74 12.86
CA GLY A 27 5.10 -10.96 12.07
C GLY A 27 4.54 -10.80 10.65
N PHE A 28 3.41 -10.10 10.52
CA PHE A 28 2.83 -9.77 9.23
C PHE A 28 3.78 -8.93 8.37
N LEU A 29 4.34 -7.85 8.92
CA LEU A 29 5.31 -6.98 8.24
C LEU A 29 6.58 -7.74 7.81
N ALA A 30 7.09 -8.63 8.66
CA ALA A 30 8.26 -9.46 8.35
C ALA A 30 8.05 -10.31 7.08
N GLY A 31 6.81 -10.75 6.82
CA GLY A 31 6.44 -11.47 5.59
C GLY A 31 6.63 -10.68 4.29
N TYR A 32 6.61 -9.34 4.37
CA TYR A 32 6.88 -8.44 3.24
C TYR A 32 8.34 -7.95 3.20
N GLY A 33 9.21 -8.50 4.06
CA GLY A 33 10.60 -8.04 4.22
C GLY A 33 10.74 -6.77 5.06
N LEU A 34 9.67 -6.33 5.74
CA LEU A 34 9.66 -5.17 6.63
C LEU A 34 9.94 -5.61 8.07
N ALA A 35 11.09 -6.25 8.30
CA ALA A 35 11.50 -6.67 9.63
C ALA A 35 12.00 -5.48 10.45
N LEU A 36 11.47 -5.32 11.66
CA LEU A 36 11.89 -4.31 12.62
C LEU A 36 12.68 -4.95 13.78
N PRO A 37 13.57 -4.23 14.47
CA PRO A 37 14.17 -4.69 15.73
C PRO A 37 13.11 -4.95 16.82
N GLU A 38 13.37 -5.82 17.79
CA GLU A 38 12.41 -6.13 18.86
C GLU A 38 12.12 -4.94 19.77
N GLU A 39 13.06 -4.00 19.87
CA GLU A 39 12.93 -2.79 20.64
C GLU A 39 11.95 -1.79 20.00
N VAL A 40 11.61 -1.97 18.73
CA VAL A 40 10.70 -1.08 17.99
C VAL A 40 9.27 -1.58 18.13
N GLN A 41 8.44 -0.73 18.71
CA GLN A 41 7.01 -0.98 18.86
C GLN A 41 6.26 -0.65 17.58
N VAL A 42 5.51 -1.61 17.04
CA VAL A 42 4.64 -1.39 15.87
C VAL A 42 3.27 -0.91 16.31
N ARG A 43 2.75 0.10 15.62
CA ARG A 43 1.41 0.66 15.81
C ARG A 43 0.73 0.81 14.45
N VAL A 44 -0.43 0.17 14.29
CA VAL A 44 -1.25 0.33 13.08
C VAL A 44 -2.20 1.50 13.30
N VAL A 45 -2.14 2.48 12.40
CA VAL A 45 -3.00 3.67 12.40
C VAL A 45 -3.98 3.52 11.25
N ARG A 46 -5.27 3.37 11.58
CA ARG A 46 -6.36 3.19 10.61
C ARG A 46 -7.24 4.41 10.43
N ASP A 47 -7.33 5.22 11.48
CA ASP A 47 -8.10 6.45 11.50
C ASP A 47 -7.17 7.62 11.18
N ALA A 48 -6.89 7.77 9.90
CA ALA A 48 -6.13 8.87 9.34
C ALA A 48 -7.06 9.81 8.56
N ALA A 49 -8.32 9.97 9.01
CA ALA A 49 -9.32 10.78 8.31
C ALA A 49 -8.86 12.24 8.06
N ASP A 50 -7.98 12.75 8.92
CA ASP A 50 -7.40 14.09 8.81
C ASP A 50 -5.96 14.10 8.26
N VAL A 51 -5.38 12.94 8.00
CA VAL A 51 -3.99 12.77 7.54
C VAL A 51 -4.02 11.90 6.30
N ASP A 52 -3.94 12.49 5.12
CA ASP A 52 -3.66 11.72 3.91
C ASP A 52 -2.25 11.12 4.06
N PRO A 53 -2.10 9.83 4.42
CA PRO A 53 -0.80 9.27 4.72
C PRO A 53 -0.14 8.96 3.39
N ASP A 54 0.42 10.00 2.78
CA ASP A 54 1.23 9.89 1.59
C ASP A 54 2.40 8.93 1.83
N LEU A 55 2.88 8.34 0.74
CA LEU A 55 4.00 7.39 0.77
C LEU A 55 5.23 7.96 1.49
N GLU A 56 5.45 9.26 1.39
CA GLU A 56 6.57 9.95 2.01
C GLU A 56 6.46 9.94 3.56
N VAL A 57 5.27 10.22 4.10
CA VAL A 57 4.99 10.14 5.55
C VAL A 57 5.25 8.72 6.08
N GLN A 58 4.81 7.71 5.33
CA GLN A 58 5.06 6.32 5.72
C GLN A 58 6.56 5.97 5.70
N VAL A 59 7.30 6.48 4.73
CA VAL A 59 8.75 6.28 4.62
C VAL A 59 9.48 6.99 5.77
N GLU A 60 9.09 8.19 6.14
CA GLU A 60 9.66 8.91 7.29
C GLU A 60 9.40 8.19 8.62
N SER A 61 8.18 7.67 8.81
CA SER A 61 7.84 6.83 9.96
C SER A 61 8.76 5.60 10.04
N TRP A 62 9.02 4.94 8.90
CA TRP A 62 9.94 3.80 8.84
C TRP A 62 11.38 4.18 9.21
N GLN A 63 11.89 5.28 8.64
CA GLN A 63 13.27 5.72 8.88
C GLN A 63 13.50 6.13 10.33
N SER A 64 12.51 6.77 10.95
CA SER A 64 12.60 7.24 12.33
C SER A 64 12.33 6.15 13.37
N ALA A 65 11.71 5.02 12.99
CA ALA A 65 11.25 3.97 13.90
C ALA A 65 12.30 3.43 14.86
N THR A 66 13.54 3.25 14.40
CA THR A 66 14.65 2.78 15.25
C THR A 66 15.15 3.84 16.22
N THR A 67 14.98 5.11 15.88
CA THR A 67 15.40 6.26 16.72
C THR A 67 14.32 6.59 17.75
N THR A 68 13.06 6.58 17.34
CA THR A 68 11.90 6.84 18.21
C THR A 68 11.48 5.63 19.03
N GLY A 69 11.92 4.42 18.62
CA GLY A 69 11.47 3.16 19.19
C GLY A 69 10.03 2.80 18.83
N THR A 70 9.38 3.56 17.93
CA THR A 70 7.99 3.33 17.52
C THR A 70 7.85 3.48 16.01
N PHE A 71 7.32 2.44 15.37
CA PHE A 71 6.94 2.48 13.96
C PHE A 71 5.43 2.66 13.83
N LEU A 72 5.00 3.76 13.20
CA LEU A 72 3.61 3.98 12.82
C LEU A 72 3.40 3.45 11.39
N LEU A 73 2.57 2.41 11.28
CA LEU A 73 2.11 1.87 10.03
C LEU A 73 0.73 2.45 9.73
N TYR A 74 0.63 3.29 8.70
CA TYR A 74 -0.64 3.82 8.24
C TYR A 74 -1.27 2.82 7.28
N VAL A 75 -2.45 2.32 7.62
CA VAL A 75 -3.26 1.47 6.75
C VAL A 75 -4.68 2.00 6.84
N PRO A 76 -5.14 2.77 5.84
CA PRO A 76 -6.50 3.30 5.86
C PRO A 76 -7.49 2.15 6.04
N SER A 77 -8.42 2.29 6.98
CA SER A 77 -9.50 1.31 7.11
C SER A 77 -10.33 1.32 5.83
N LEU A 78 -10.68 0.13 5.34
CA LEU A 78 -11.86 0.01 4.51
C LEU A 78 -13.03 0.32 5.44
N GLN A 79 -13.45 1.59 5.50
CA GLN A 79 -14.79 1.85 6.00
C GLN A 79 -15.72 0.95 5.18
N PRO A 80 -16.69 0.25 5.80
CA PRO A 80 -17.75 -0.37 5.04
C PRO A 80 -18.53 0.79 4.42
N VAL A 81 -18.05 1.31 3.28
CA VAL A 81 -18.89 1.97 2.31
C VAL A 81 -19.89 0.89 1.99
N ALA A 82 -21.10 1.03 2.53
CA ALA A 82 -22.23 0.18 2.20
C ALA A 82 -22.13 -0.08 0.71
N GLU A 83 -21.96 -1.34 0.33
CA GLU A 83 -21.66 -1.83 -1.00
C GLU A 83 -22.57 -1.13 -2.01
N ALA A 84 -22.16 0.05 -2.47
CA ALA A 84 -22.72 0.67 -3.65
C ALA A 84 -22.01 -0.09 -4.74
N GLU A 85 -22.64 -1.20 -5.11
CA GLU A 85 -22.37 -2.03 -6.26
C GLU A 85 -21.61 -1.20 -7.29
N LEU A 86 -20.32 -1.48 -7.45
CA LEU A 86 -19.59 -1.03 -8.61
C LEU A 86 -20.32 -1.66 -9.79
N ALA A 87 -21.27 -0.92 -10.37
CA ALA A 87 -21.96 -1.34 -11.57
C ALA A 87 -20.87 -1.65 -12.59
N GLU A 88 -20.89 -2.90 -13.05
CA GLU A 88 -19.87 -3.50 -13.91
C GLU A 88 -19.73 -2.76 -15.26
N ASP A 89 -20.58 -1.76 -15.52
CA ASP A 89 -20.64 -0.89 -16.69
C ASP A 89 -19.54 0.21 -16.76
N GLU A 90 -18.83 0.55 -15.68
CA GLU A 90 -17.73 1.54 -15.77
C GLU A 90 -16.35 0.94 -16.10
N LEU A 91 -16.19 -0.38 -16.09
CA LEU A 91 -14.89 -1.02 -16.40
C LEU A 91 -14.60 -1.13 -17.92
N ASP A 92 -15.59 -0.88 -18.79
CA ASP A 92 -15.44 -0.96 -20.26
C ASP A 92 -14.88 0.34 -20.89
N SER A 93 -14.96 1.47 -20.19
CA SER A 93 -14.55 2.77 -20.76
C SER A 93 -13.04 3.05 -20.73
N VAL A 94 -12.22 2.22 -20.07
CA VAL A 94 -10.76 2.45 -19.98
C VAL A 94 -10.00 1.84 -21.18
N VAL A 95 -10.70 1.11 -22.07
CA VAL A 95 -10.12 0.60 -23.33
C VAL A 95 -10.70 1.35 -24.53
N ALA A 96 -10.60 2.68 -24.51
CA ALA A 96 -10.81 3.49 -25.70
C ALA A 96 -9.76 4.60 -25.76
N GLY A 97 -8.53 4.21 -26.10
CA GLY A 97 -7.42 5.14 -26.26
C GLY A 97 -6.10 4.48 -26.67
N LEU A 98 -6.15 3.39 -27.45
CA LEU A 98 -5.01 2.96 -28.26
C LEU A 98 -4.82 3.94 -29.43
N ASP A 99 -4.51 5.18 -29.13
CA ASP A 99 -3.86 6.08 -30.08
C ASP A 99 -2.35 5.88 -29.93
N SER A 100 -1.89 4.79 -30.54
CA SER A 100 -0.85 4.81 -31.56
C SER A 100 0.09 6.03 -31.55
N SER A 101 0.89 6.16 -30.49
CA SER A 101 2.12 6.95 -30.48
C SER A 101 3.26 6.14 -29.87
N CYS A 102 3.58 5.04 -30.57
CA CYS A 102 4.94 4.55 -30.65
C CYS A 102 5.82 5.66 -31.25
N ALA A 103 6.38 6.53 -30.42
CA ALA A 103 7.49 7.39 -30.80
C ALA A 103 8.33 7.73 -29.56
N CYS A 104 9.64 7.52 -29.68
CA CYS A 104 10.70 7.58 -28.65
C CYS A 104 10.82 6.25 -27.86
N CYS A 105 11.60 5.25 -28.29
CA CYS A 105 13.03 5.35 -28.59
C CYS A 105 13.48 4.38 -29.72
N CYS A 106 13.96 4.98 -30.82
CA CYS A 106 15.10 4.53 -31.64
C CYS A 106 15.06 3.16 -32.36
N PRO A 107 14.85 3.17 -33.69
CA PRO A 107 15.29 2.08 -34.57
C PRO A 107 16.76 2.32 -34.97
N CYS A 108 17.72 1.96 -34.11
CA CYS A 108 19.15 1.92 -34.46
C CYS A 108 19.91 0.94 -33.54
N CYS A 109 19.74 -0.36 -33.78
CA CYS A 109 20.77 -1.37 -33.48
C CYS A 109 20.84 -2.31 -34.68
N CYS A 110 21.55 -1.87 -35.70
CA CYS A 110 22.14 -2.71 -36.73
C CYS A 110 23.14 -3.67 -36.06
N THR A 111 22.96 -4.98 -36.22
CA THR A 111 23.96 -5.83 -36.88
C THR A 111 23.33 -7.12 -37.38
#